data_AF-A0A9P9LEQ8-F1
#
_entry.id   AF-A0A9P9LEQ8-F1
#
_cell.length_a   1.000
_cell.length_b   1.000
_cell.length_c   1.000
_cell.angle_alpha   90.00
_cell.angle_beta   90.00
_cell.angle_gamma   90.00
#
_symmetry.space_group_name_H-M   'P 1'
#
loop_
_entity.id
_entity.type
_entity.pdbx_description
1 polymer ?
#
loop_
_entity_poly.entity_id
_entity_poly.type
_entity_poly.pdbx_seq_one_letter_code
_entity_poly.pdbx_strand_id
1 'polypeptide(L)'
;MGEILLSQNFNDIIRSSVNGDSNEEDKQTAIPDHGLVLERLRGPMLHEHLSQINTTLVSSYLIKLHESLRTTLKSLHRFGIVHSDIKNNNIIFRTDCASPANCCVIDFGHADFQSQLSARSWQEECDSDEASLHDIFHEVEAQLAIKLGLQFLKSSQIDLSSKSFSPGTEDAMNLLKRYDHPWKEGNYIESLVSHPNLSNSSCPSRYPPEICNLRSLRLNPLTNTILSLIPSPEPLLALSLIDILLKACRYSQATSLLHAQLSNPSLALPFLARFREQKIGILIEGGYILQARVAAIEAAMPIFLQAYGESSLDLLYARYRLANAWRIMGNKERSREIYWEFEGGKGHDSSSDTDSENASEKERNDVAKGELLKKWRREVGLY
;
A
#
# COMPACT_ATOMS: atom_id res chain seq x y z
N MET A 1 21.34 35.66 -13.46
CA MET A 1 20.57 36.56 -14.36
C MET A 1 19.24 35.89 -14.63
N GLY A 2 18.13 36.47 -14.18
CA GLY A 2 16.79 35.97 -14.51
C GLY A 2 16.46 36.36 -15.95
N GLU A 3 16.06 35.38 -16.76
CA GLU A 3 15.63 35.60 -18.13
C GLU A 3 14.11 35.72 -18.12
N ILE A 4 13.58 36.90 -18.43
CA ILE A 4 12.12 37.12 -18.52
C ILE A 4 11.67 36.54 -19.85
N LEU A 5 11.12 35.32 -19.82
CA LEU A 5 10.41 34.77 -20.97
C LEU A 5 8.96 35.24 -20.93
N LEU A 6 8.69 36.32 -21.65
CA LEU A 6 7.34 36.70 -22.02
C LEU A 6 6.85 35.69 -23.08
N SER A 7 5.59 35.25 -23.00
CA SER A 7 5.03 34.36 -24.02
C SER A 7 5.18 35.00 -25.41
N GLN A 8 5.30 34.20 -26.47
CA GLN A 8 5.38 34.73 -27.85
C GLN A 8 4.24 35.73 -28.12
N ASN A 9 3.03 35.42 -27.65
CA ASN A 9 1.87 36.32 -27.70
C ASN A 9 2.13 37.67 -27.01
N PHE A 10 2.82 37.71 -25.87
CA PHE A 10 3.10 38.96 -25.17
C PHE A 10 4.18 39.80 -25.90
N ASN A 11 5.19 39.14 -26.49
CA ASN A 11 6.15 39.82 -27.36
C ASN A 11 5.52 40.33 -28.65
N ASP A 12 4.57 39.58 -29.23
CA ASP A 12 3.86 39.97 -30.45
C ASP A 12 2.89 41.13 -30.18
N ILE A 13 2.25 41.16 -29.01
CA ILE A 13 1.42 42.30 -28.53
C ILE A 13 2.26 43.57 -28.31
N ILE A 14 3.48 43.45 -27.77
CA ILE A 14 4.38 44.60 -27.63
C ILE A 14 4.91 45.05 -29.00
N ARG A 15 5.23 44.12 -29.90
CA ARG A 15 5.73 44.46 -31.25
C ARG A 15 4.66 45.09 -32.13
N SER A 16 3.41 44.68 -32.02
CA SER A 16 2.29 45.27 -32.75
C SER A 16 1.91 46.66 -32.22
N SER A 17 2.14 46.96 -30.93
CA SER A 17 1.91 48.31 -30.39
C SER A 17 2.97 49.34 -30.79
N VAL A 18 4.19 48.89 -31.14
CA VAL A 18 5.31 49.77 -31.54
C VAL A 18 5.31 50.10 -33.04
N ASN A 19 4.79 49.21 -33.89
CA ASN A 19 4.69 49.43 -35.33
C ASN A 19 3.28 49.93 -35.68
N GLY A 20 3.00 51.20 -35.38
CA GLY A 20 1.75 51.85 -35.72
C GLY A 20 1.55 51.98 -37.23
N ASP A 21 0.85 51.01 -37.82
CA ASP A 21 0.16 51.18 -39.10
C ASP A 21 -1.35 51.07 -38.84
N SER A 22 -1.95 52.25 -38.72
CA SER A 22 -3.36 52.46 -38.45
C SER A 22 -4.18 52.10 -39.70
N ASN A 23 -4.78 50.92 -39.74
CA ASN A 23 -5.99 50.60 -40.52
C ASN A 23 -6.45 49.15 -40.26
N GLU A 24 -6.98 48.86 -39.07
CA GLU A 24 -7.92 47.74 -38.90
C GLU A 24 -8.80 47.98 -37.66
N GLU A 25 -10.11 48.05 -37.87
CA GLU A 25 -11.14 48.31 -36.86
C GLU A 25 -11.21 47.17 -35.82
N ASP A 26 -10.95 47.56 -34.57
CA ASP A 26 -11.66 47.15 -33.35
C ASP A 26 -11.80 45.65 -33.03
N LYS A 27 -10.65 45.01 -32.79
CA LYS A 27 -10.49 44.10 -31.64
C LYS A 27 -9.24 44.47 -30.86
N GLN A 28 -9.31 45.56 -30.10
CA GLN A 28 -8.38 45.79 -28.99
C GLN A 28 -8.50 44.62 -28.02
N THR A 29 -7.67 43.59 -28.19
CA THR A 29 -7.39 42.64 -27.13
C THR A 29 -6.69 43.42 -26.03
N ALA A 30 -7.47 43.87 -25.05
CA ALA A 30 -6.97 44.55 -23.87
C ALA A 30 -5.77 43.77 -23.33
N ILE A 31 -4.61 44.42 -23.32
CA ILE A 31 -3.41 43.85 -22.72
C ILE A 31 -3.79 43.59 -21.26
N PRO A 32 -3.60 42.37 -20.73
CA PRO A 32 -3.88 42.14 -19.32
C PRO A 32 -3.02 43.11 -18.49
N ASP A 33 -3.67 43.96 -17.70
CA ASP A 33 -3.04 45.05 -16.94
C ASP A 33 -2.02 44.56 -15.89
N HIS A 34 -1.98 43.25 -15.63
CA HIS A 34 -1.18 42.64 -14.59
C HIS A 34 -0.51 41.34 -15.07
N GLY A 35 0.75 41.15 -14.67
CA GLY A 35 1.53 39.94 -14.88
C GLY A 35 2.34 39.58 -13.64
N LEU A 36 2.50 38.29 -13.39
CA LEU A 36 3.34 37.76 -12.30
C LEU A 36 4.69 37.34 -12.88
N VAL A 37 5.78 37.89 -12.34
CA VAL A 37 7.16 37.47 -12.67
C VAL A 37 7.63 36.52 -11.57
N LEU A 38 7.82 35.25 -11.93
CA LEU A 38 8.22 34.18 -11.01
C LEU A 38 9.55 33.56 -11.45
N GLU A 39 10.14 32.72 -10.59
CA GLU A 39 11.30 31.92 -10.99
C GLU A 39 10.93 30.96 -12.13
N ARG A 40 11.86 30.79 -13.09
CA ARG A 40 11.67 29.83 -14.18
C ARG A 40 12.09 28.44 -13.71
N LEU A 41 11.12 27.56 -13.55
CA LEU A 41 11.30 26.17 -13.18
C LEU A 41 11.57 25.37 -14.46
N ARG A 42 12.71 24.66 -14.51
CA ARG A 42 13.17 23.96 -15.73
C ARG A 42 12.99 22.44 -15.68
N GLY A 43 12.84 21.90 -14.48
CA GLY A 43 12.70 20.47 -14.28
C GLY A 43 11.33 19.92 -14.69
N PRO A 44 11.19 18.59 -14.71
CA PRO A 44 9.93 17.92 -15.03
C PRO A 44 8.87 18.21 -13.98
N MET A 45 7.60 18.02 -14.35
CA MET A 45 6.52 17.93 -13.38
C MET A 45 6.68 16.67 -12.53
N LEU A 46 6.18 16.67 -11.30
CA LEU A 46 6.27 15.52 -10.41
C LEU A 46 5.61 14.28 -11.04
N HIS A 47 4.44 14.42 -11.66
CA HIS A 47 3.77 13.29 -12.32
C HIS A 47 4.62 12.66 -13.44
N GLU A 48 5.30 13.48 -14.26
CA GLU A 48 6.20 13.01 -15.32
C GLU A 48 7.38 12.27 -14.71
N HIS A 49 7.99 12.86 -13.68
CA HIS A 49 9.12 12.27 -12.99
C HIS A 49 8.76 10.93 -12.37
N LEU A 50 7.67 10.86 -11.60
CA LEU A 50 7.20 9.64 -10.94
C LEU A 50 6.90 8.52 -11.96
N SER A 51 6.38 8.86 -13.14
CA SER A 51 6.12 7.87 -14.20
C SER A 51 7.40 7.24 -14.80
N GLN A 52 8.54 7.91 -14.66
CA GLN A 52 9.82 7.50 -15.22
C GLN A 52 10.70 6.74 -14.22
N ILE A 53 10.39 6.79 -12.92
CA ILE A 53 11.19 6.15 -11.88
C ILE A 53 11.25 4.63 -12.11
N ASN A 54 12.47 4.10 -12.24
CA ASN A 54 12.72 2.68 -12.47
C ASN A 54 13.11 1.95 -11.17
N THR A 55 12.70 0.69 -11.03
CA THR A 55 12.44 -0.02 -9.77
C THR A 55 13.62 -0.27 -8.83
N THR A 56 14.87 -0.17 -9.27
CA THR A 56 16.00 -0.80 -8.56
C THR A 56 16.64 0.01 -7.41
N LEU A 57 16.32 1.30 -7.23
CA LEU A 57 16.89 2.16 -6.16
C LEU A 57 15.87 3.13 -5.54
N VAL A 58 14.58 2.80 -5.64
CA VAL A 58 13.49 3.77 -5.57
C VAL A 58 13.07 4.15 -4.15
N SER A 59 13.10 3.21 -3.22
CA SER A 59 12.49 3.41 -1.88
C SER A 59 13.15 4.56 -1.13
N SER A 60 14.49 4.62 -1.10
CA SER A 60 15.20 5.71 -0.39
C SER A 60 14.99 7.09 -1.03
N TYR A 61 14.78 7.14 -2.34
CA TYR A 61 14.53 8.38 -3.06
C TYR A 61 13.11 8.90 -2.83
N LEU A 62 12.11 8.03 -2.95
CA LEU A 62 10.70 8.39 -2.72
C LEU A 62 10.47 8.87 -1.28
N ILE A 63 11.08 8.21 -0.29
CA ILE A 63 11.01 8.64 1.11
C ILE A 63 11.55 10.06 1.26
N LYS A 64 12.75 10.35 0.73
CA LYS A 64 13.35 11.69 0.80
C LYS A 64 12.52 12.74 0.07
N LEU A 65 11.94 12.40 -1.07
CA LEU A 65 11.08 13.30 -1.84
C LEU A 65 9.78 13.61 -1.09
N HIS A 66 9.14 12.59 -0.50
CA HIS A 66 7.96 12.75 0.33
C HIS A 66 8.26 13.61 1.57
N GLU A 67 9.35 13.35 2.28
CA GLU A 67 9.79 14.14 3.44
C GLU A 67 10.06 15.61 3.08
N SER A 68 10.70 15.86 1.94
CA SER A 68 10.98 17.22 1.43
C SER A 68 9.69 17.99 1.14
N LEU A 69 8.74 17.38 0.43
CA LEU A 69 7.43 18.00 0.15
C LEU A 69 6.61 18.21 1.41
N ARG A 70 6.61 17.26 2.34
CA ARG A 70 5.92 17.41 3.63
C ARG A 70 6.52 18.55 4.45
N THR A 71 7.84 18.70 4.44
CA THR A 71 8.52 19.84 5.09
C THR A 71 8.13 21.17 4.43
N THR A 72 7.94 21.18 3.11
CA THR A 72 7.47 22.34 2.36
C THR A 72 6.03 22.71 2.75
N LEU A 73 5.10 21.75 2.81
CA LEU A 73 3.72 21.98 3.25
C LEU A 73 3.65 22.50 4.67
N LYS A 74 4.37 21.88 5.61
CA LYS A 74 4.45 22.36 7.00
C LYS A 74 4.96 23.79 7.10
N SER A 75 5.87 24.18 6.20
CA SER A 75 6.35 25.56 6.13
C SER A 75 5.26 26.50 5.63
N LEU A 76 4.52 26.15 4.57
CA LEU A 76 3.36 26.91 4.09
C LEU A 76 2.30 27.10 5.20
N HIS A 77 1.92 26.00 5.86
CA HIS A 77 0.96 26.03 6.97
C HIS A 77 1.44 26.95 8.10
N ARG A 78 2.74 26.89 8.45
CA ARG A 78 3.33 27.80 9.44
C ARG A 78 3.26 29.29 9.02
N PHE A 79 3.29 29.58 7.72
CA PHE A 79 3.09 30.93 7.20
C PHE A 79 1.61 31.31 7.03
N GLY A 80 0.68 30.45 7.46
CA GLY A 80 -0.75 30.71 7.40
C GLY A 80 -1.33 30.54 5.99
N ILE A 81 -0.72 29.68 5.16
CA ILE A 81 -1.18 29.34 3.80
C ILE A 81 -1.50 27.84 3.73
N VAL A 82 -2.73 27.47 3.35
CA VAL A 82 -3.05 26.12 2.84
C VAL A 82 -3.11 26.19 1.31
N HIS A 83 -2.64 25.15 0.62
CA HIS A 83 -2.69 25.13 -0.83
C HIS A 83 -4.06 24.71 -1.40
N SER A 84 -4.74 23.76 -0.74
CA SER A 84 -6.09 23.28 -1.07
C SER A 84 -6.25 22.56 -2.42
N ASP A 85 -5.14 22.35 -3.16
CA ASP A 85 -5.11 21.69 -4.47
C ASP A 85 -3.77 20.97 -4.67
N ILE A 86 -3.37 20.18 -3.67
CA ILE A 86 -2.14 19.38 -3.74
C ILE A 86 -2.36 18.18 -4.65
N LYS A 87 -1.74 18.24 -5.82
CA LYS A 87 -1.72 17.18 -6.85
C LYS A 87 -0.39 17.18 -7.58
N ASN A 88 -0.08 16.07 -8.24
CA ASN A 88 1.22 15.83 -8.86
C ASN A 88 1.54 16.71 -10.10
N ASN A 89 0.58 17.47 -10.63
CA ASN A 89 0.79 18.49 -11.67
C ASN A 89 0.98 19.90 -11.08
N ASN A 90 0.77 20.08 -9.78
CA ASN A 90 1.05 21.31 -9.04
C ASN A 90 2.39 21.25 -8.29
N ILE A 91 3.26 20.30 -8.68
CA ILE A 91 4.60 20.13 -8.13
C ILE A 91 5.57 19.96 -9.30
N ILE A 92 6.63 20.76 -9.31
CA ILE A 92 7.63 20.78 -10.38
C ILE A 92 9.04 20.86 -9.79
N PHE A 93 10.02 20.29 -10.47
CA PHE A 93 11.42 20.42 -10.05
C PHE A 93 12.03 21.74 -10.57
N ARG A 94 12.80 22.44 -9.74
CA ARG A 94 13.51 23.67 -10.12
C ARG A 94 14.46 23.43 -11.29
N THR A 95 15.12 22.28 -11.30
CA THR A 95 16.18 21.90 -12.24
C THR A 95 15.87 20.57 -12.93
N ASP A 96 16.45 20.34 -14.09
CA ASP A 96 16.37 19.06 -14.84
C ASP A 96 16.85 17.87 -14.01
N CYS A 97 17.75 18.12 -13.05
CA CYS A 97 18.10 17.14 -12.03
C CYS A 97 16.98 17.06 -10.99
N ALA A 98 16.19 15.98 -11.05
CA ALA A 98 15.15 15.67 -10.08
C ALA A 98 15.77 15.21 -8.73
N SER A 99 16.28 16.17 -7.96
CA SER A 99 16.71 15.97 -6.58
C SER A 99 15.53 16.23 -5.63
N PRO A 100 15.35 15.46 -4.54
CA PRO A 100 14.30 15.70 -3.55
C PRO A 100 14.27 17.11 -2.99
N ALA A 101 15.44 17.75 -2.86
CA ALA A 101 15.55 19.12 -2.34
C ALA A 101 15.13 20.21 -3.34
N ASN A 102 14.95 19.85 -4.62
CA ASN A 102 14.70 20.78 -5.71
C ASN A 102 13.22 20.81 -6.13
N CYS A 103 12.30 20.22 -5.38
CA CYS A 103 10.87 20.31 -5.68
C CYS A 103 10.26 21.65 -5.23
N CYS A 104 9.35 22.19 -6.03
CA CYS A 104 8.53 23.37 -5.74
C CYS A 104 7.05 23.01 -5.86
N VAL A 105 6.25 23.48 -4.91
CA VAL A 105 4.79 23.53 -5.04
C VAL A 105 4.43 24.80 -5.81
N ILE A 106 3.54 24.68 -6.79
CA ILE A 106 3.11 25.75 -7.70
C ILE A 106 1.59 25.80 -7.77
N ASP A 107 1.06 26.87 -8.37
CA ASP A 107 -0.38 27.07 -8.60
C ASP A 107 -1.23 27.24 -7.33
N PHE A 108 -1.03 28.38 -6.66
CA PHE A 108 -1.79 28.79 -5.48
C PHE A 108 -3.17 29.40 -5.82
N GLY A 109 -3.74 29.08 -6.98
CA GLY A 109 -5.03 29.63 -7.41
C GLY A 109 -6.21 29.26 -6.51
N HIS A 110 -6.08 28.18 -5.74
CA HIS A 110 -7.06 27.68 -4.77
C HIS A 110 -6.63 27.86 -3.31
N ALA A 111 -5.52 28.56 -3.05
CA ALA A 111 -4.96 28.64 -1.72
C ALA A 111 -5.83 29.46 -0.75
N ASP A 112 -5.98 28.96 0.47
CA ASP A 112 -6.68 29.63 1.56
C ASP A 112 -5.71 30.18 2.60
N PHE A 113 -6.06 31.32 3.19
CA PHE A 113 -5.25 31.97 4.22
C PHE A 113 -5.84 31.74 5.60
N GLN A 114 -4.97 31.50 6.59
CA GLN A 114 -5.38 31.28 7.98
C GLN A 114 -6.28 32.39 8.53
N SER A 115 -6.05 33.64 8.12
CA SER A 115 -6.86 34.80 8.53
C SER A 115 -8.32 34.74 8.04
N GLN A 116 -8.63 33.90 7.06
CA GLN A 116 -9.95 33.75 6.44
C GLN A 116 -10.72 32.55 7.01
N LEU A 117 -10.06 31.67 7.75
CA LEU A 117 -10.61 30.42 8.25
C LEU A 117 -10.78 30.44 9.76
N SER A 118 -11.77 29.69 10.26
CA SER A 118 -11.83 29.37 11.69
C SER A 118 -10.66 28.48 12.09
N ALA A 119 -10.26 28.46 13.35
CA ALA A 119 -9.17 27.58 13.82
C ALA A 119 -9.42 26.09 13.49
N ARG A 120 -10.68 25.66 13.50
CA ARG A 120 -11.08 24.30 13.13
C ARG A 120 -10.93 24.07 11.62
N SER A 121 -11.51 24.95 10.81
CA SER A 121 -11.44 24.84 9.34
C SER A 121 -10.00 24.90 8.86
N TRP A 122 -9.17 25.76 9.46
CA TRP A 122 -7.74 25.84 9.19
C TRP A 122 -7.04 24.48 9.40
N GLN A 123 -7.33 23.79 10.50
CA GLN A 123 -6.73 22.49 10.77
C GLN A 123 -7.24 21.42 9.77
N GLU A 124 -8.54 21.42 9.46
CA GLU A 124 -9.13 20.50 8.49
C GLU A 124 -8.49 20.66 7.09
N GLU A 125 -8.24 21.90 6.66
CA GLU A 125 -7.57 22.21 5.40
C GLU A 125 -6.07 21.82 5.40
N CYS A 126 -5.35 22.03 6.51
CA CYS A 126 -3.97 21.55 6.65
C CYS A 126 -3.87 20.02 6.57
N ASP A 127 -4.81 19.32 7.23
CA ASP A 127 -4.88 17.86 7.22
C ASP A 127 -5.22 17.34 5.81
N SER A 128 -6.06 18.05 5.07
CA SER A 128 -6.41 17.77 3.67
C SER A 128 -5.21 17.85 2.72
N ASP A 129 -4.38 18.89 2.86
CA ASP A 129 -3.11 19.03 2.12
C ASP A 129 -2.15 17.86 2.42
N GLU A 130 -1.98 17.49 3.70
CA GLU A 130 -1.12 16.35 4.08
C GLU A 130 -1.65 15.01 3.54
N ALA A 131 -2.97 14.79 3.60
CA ALA A 131 -3.61 13.59 3.06
C ALA A 131 -3.45 13.50 1.53
N SER A 132 -3.65 14.60 0.82
CA SER A 132 -3.49 14.67 -0.63
C SER A 132 -2.04 14.38 -1.05
N LEU A 133 -1.06 14.89 -0.31
CA LEU A 133 0.34 14.56 -0.54
C LEU A 133 0.61 13.06 -0.33
N HIS A 134 0.09 12.49 0.76
CA HIS A 134 0.25 11.08 1.06
C HIS A 134 -0.33 10.19 -0.06
N ASP A 135 -1.50 10.54 -0.58
CA ASP A 135 -2.16 9.80 -1.66
C ASP A 135 -1.32 9.76 -2.94
N ILE A 136 -0.61 10.85 -3.28
CA ILE A 136 0.32 10.88 -4.43
C ILE A 136 1.39 9.79 -4.29
N PHE A 137 2.04 9.70 -3.12
CA PHE A 137 3.13 8.74 -2.91
C PHE A 137 2.62 7.30 -2.74
N HIS A 138 1.47 7.13 -2.10
CA HIS A 138 0.86 5.83 -1.91
C HIS A 138 0.52 5.15 -3.25
N GLU A 139 0.01 5.91 -4.23
CA GLU A 139 -0.25 5.39 -5.59
C GLU A 139 1.06 4.96 -6.29
N VAL A 140 2.14 5.73 -6.16
CA VAL A 140 3.44 5.39 -6.75
C VAL A 140 4.04 4.15 -6.11
N GLU A 141 4.01 4.05 -4.78
CA GLU A 141 4.49 2.89 -4.04
C GLU A 141 3.72 1.63 -4.43
N ALA A 142 2.39 1.75 -4.57
CA ALA A 142 1.57 0.65 -5.05
C ALA A 142 1.94 0.23 -6.48
N GLN A 143 2.14 1.18 -7.40
CA GLN A 143 2.60 0.90 -8.77
C GLN A 143 3.98 0.24 -8.79
N LEU A 144 4.90 0.73 -7.96
CA LEU A 144 6.25 0.18 -7.80
C LEU A 144 6.20 -1.26 -7.29
N ALA A 145 5.43 -1.51 -6.23
CA ALA A 145 5.25 -2.84 -5.65
C ALA A 145 4.69 -3.82 -6.68
N ILE A 146 3.75 -3.37 -7.51
CA ILE A 146 3.23 -4.21 -8.59
C ILE A 146 4.28 -4.45 -9.67
N LYS A 147 5.02 -3.43 -10.09
CA LYS A 147 6.08 -3.59 -11.11
C LYS A 147 7.17 -4.56 -10.62
N LEU A 148 7.55 -4.49 -9.35
CA LEU A 148 8.46 -5.44 -8.71
C LEU A 148 7.85 -6.85 -8.67
N GLY A 149 6.58 -6.99 -8.27
CA GLY A 149 5.87 -8.27 -8.30
C GLY A 149 5.82 -8.89 -9.70
N LEU A 150 5.58 -8.08 -10.74
CA LEU A 150 5.61 -8.52 -12.13
C LEU A 150 7.02 -8.90 -12.62
N GLN A 151 8.05 -8.18 -12.19
CA GLN A 151 9.45 -8.53 -12.50
C GLN A 151 9.83 -9.85 -11.84
N PHE A 152 9.48 -10.04 -10.57
CA PHE A 152 9.67 -11.28 -9.84
C PHE A 152 8.94 -12.47 -10.50
N LEU A 153 7.71 -12.25 -10.94
CA LEU A 153 6.95 -13.23 -11.70
C LEU A 153 7.63 -13.64 -13.01
N LYS A 154 8.16 -12.66 -13.74
CA LYS A 154 8.88 -12.90 -15.00
C LYS A 154 10.18 -13.69 -14.77
N SER A 155 10.95 -13.37 -13.73
CA SER A 155 12.15 -14.14 -13.39
C SER A 155 11.80 -15.55 -12.93
N SER A 156 10.72 -15.71 -12.15
CA SER A 156 10.28 -17.01 -11.64
C SER A 156 9.70 -17.92 -12.71
N GLN A 157 8.97 -17.39 -13.72
CA GLN A 157 8.45 -18.20 -14.83
C GLN A 157 9.57 -18.87 -15.66
N ILE A 158 10.75 -18.27 -15.70
CA ILE A 158 11.92 -18.86 -16.39
C ILE A 158 12.35 -20.15 -15.66
N ASP A 159 12.26 -20.20 -14.33
CA ASP A 159 12.63 -21.37 -13.52
C ASP A 159 11.48 -22.38 -13.31
N LEU A 160 10.23 -21.90 -13.21
CA LEU A 160 9.05 -22.73 -12.90
C LEU A 160 8.67 -23.73 -14.02
N SER A 161 9.17 -23.53 -15.24
CA SER A 161 9.00 -24.52 -16.32
C SER A 161 9.70 -25.86 -16.05
N SER A 162 10.56 -25.92 -15.01
CA SER A 162 11.38 -27.09 -14.72
C SER A 162 11.03 -27.86 -13.44
N LYS A 163 10.21 -27.33 -12.51
CA LYS A 163 9.87 -28.01 -11.24
C LYS A 163 8.48 -27.66 -10.73
N SER A 164 7.63 -28.68 -10.55
CA SER A 164 6.39 -28.55 -9.77
C SER A 164 6.74 -28.38 -8.30
N PHE A 165 6.69 -27.15 -7.79
CA PHE A 165 6.81 -26.90 -6.35
C PHE A 165 5.47 -27.23 -5.69
N SER A 166 5.38 -28.43 -5.10
CA SER A 166 4.47 -28.70 -4.00
C SER A 166 5.32 -28.63 -2.73
N PRO A 167 5.54 -27.43 -2.15
CA PRO A 167 6.32 -27.33 -0.92
C PRO A 167 5.62 -28.15 0.16
N GLY A 168 6.38 -28.96 0.89
CA GLY A 168 5.87 -29.62 2.09
C GLY A 168 5.40 -28.58 3.12
N THR A 169 4.61 -29.02 4.10
CA THR A 169 4.09 -28.14 5.17
C THR A 169 5.19 -27.33 5.87
N GLU A 170 6.37 -27.93 6.06
CA GLU A 170 7.53 -27.29 6.68
C GLU A 170 8.13 -26.18 5.81
N ASP A 171 8.24 -26.41 4.49
CA ASP A 171 8.68 -25.39 3.53
C ASP A 171 7.71 -24.22 3.46
N ALA A 172 6.40 -24.49 3.49
CA ALA A 172 5.36 -23.46 3.49
C ALA A 172 5.43 -22.56 4.73
N MET A 173 5.65 -23.14 5.93
CA MET A 173 5.83 -22.38 7.17
C MET A 173 7.10 -21.52 7.13
N ASN A 174 8.20 -22.04 6.60
CA ASN A 174 9.44 -21.28 6.48
C ASN A 174 9.28 -20.10 5.50
N LEU A 175 8.57 -20.30 4.38
CA LEU A 175 8.24 -19.22 3.44
C LEU A 175 7.36 -18.13 4.09
N LEU A 176 6.36 -18.52 4.89
CA LEU A 176 5.52 -17.56 5.62
C LEU A 176 6.29 -16.80 6.70
N LYS A 177 7.20 -17.46 7.43
CA LYS A 177 8.06 -16.75 8.40
C LYS A 177 8.93 -15.68 7.75
N ARG A 178 9.46 -15.94 6.54
CA ARG A 178 10.19 -14.93 5.75
C ARG A 178 9.27 -13.79 5.29
N TYR A 179 8.04 -14.13 4.91
CA TYR A 179 7.01 -13.17 4.53
C TYR A 179 6.63 -12.22 5.67
N ASP A 180 6.41 -12.74 6.87
CA ASP A 180 5.93 -11.98 8.03
C ASP A 180 7.01 -11.07 8.65
N HIS A 181 8.28 -11.29 8.30
CA HIS A 181 9.42 -10.54 8.81
C HIS A 181 10.33 -9.98 7.70
N PRO A 182 9.79 -9.17 6.76
CA PRO A 182 10.53 -8.74 5.58
C PRO A 182 11.72 -7.83 5.94
N TRP A 183 11.73 -7.23 7.13
CA TRP A 183 12.78 -6.32 7.61
C TRP A 183 13.97 -7.02 8.26
N LYS A 184 13.79 -8.23 8.82
CA LYS A 184 14.90 -9.04 9.36
C LYS A 184 15.74 -9.63 8.23
N GLU A 185 15.10 -9.88 7.10
CA GLU A 185 15.72 -10.29 5.84
C GLU A 185 15.46 -9.20 4.81
N GLY A 186 15.99 -7.99 5.03
CA GLY A 186 15.72 -6.73 4.31
C GLY A 186 15.85 -6.73 2.77
N ASN A 187 16.07 -7.91 2.18
CA ASN A 187 16.12 -8.15 0.77
C ASN A 187 15.10 -9.21 0.31
N TYR A 188 14.06 -9.69 1.01
CA TYR A 188 13.35 -10.88 0.47
C TYR A 188 12.77 -10.66 -0.95
N ILE A 189 11.98 -9.61 -1.20
CA ILE A 189 11.49 -9.30 -2.56
C ILE A 189 12.64 -8.79 -3.46
N GLU A 190 13.59 -8.00 -2.95
CA GLU A 190 14.71 -7.49 -3.75
C GLU A 190 15.75 -8.58 -4.11
N SER A 191 15.99 -9.57 -3.26
CA SER A 191 16.89 -10.74 -3.43
C SER A 191 16.29 -11.76 -4.37
N LEU A 192 14.96 -11.92 -4.32
CA LEU A 192 14.20 -12.66 -5.32
C LEU A 192 14.27 -12.01 -6.72
N VAL A 193 14.57 -10.70 -6.79
CA VAL A 193 14.75 -9.95 -8.04
C VAL A 193 16.23 -9.77 -8.42
N SER A 194 17.17 -9.87 -7.48
CA SER A 194 18.61 -9.56 -7.66
C SER A 194 19.46 -10.74 -8.18
N HIS A 195 18.89 -11.92 -8.37
CA HIS A 195 19.52 -13.03 -9.10
C HIS A 195 18.51 -13.61 -10.11
N PRO A 196 18.87 -13.82 -11.40
CA PRO A 196 20.12 -14.46 -11.83
C PRO A 196 20.97 -13.64 -12.81
N ASN A 197 22.24 -14.04 -12.92
CA ASN A 197 23.24 -13.57 -13.89
C ASN A 197 22.70 -13.60 -15.34
N LEU A 198 22.18 -12.47 -15.81
CA LEU A 198 21.93 -12.20 -17.23
C LEU A 198 23.05 -11.30 -17.78
N SER A 199 24.29 -11.77 -17.68
CA SER A 199 25.34 -11.31 -18.59
C SER A 199 25.46 -12.34 -19.69
N ASN A 200 25.07 -11.96 -20.91
CA ASN A 200 25.26 -12.71 -22.15
C ASN A 200 24.34 -13.93 -22.39
N SER A 201 23.07 -13.68 -22.73
CA SER A 201 22.41 -14.55 -23.71
C SER A 201 21.41 -13.75 -24.53
N SER A 202 21.58 -13.75 -25.84
CA SER A 202 20.67 -13.23 -26.85
C SER A 202 19.23 -13.70 -26.58
N CYS A 203 18.35 -12.75 -26.27
CA CYS A 203 16.93 -12.98 -26.02
C CYS A 203 16.24 -13.37 -27.34
N PRO A 204 15.64 -14.57 -27.48
CA PRO A 204 14.77 -14.86 -28.60
C PRO A 204 13.38 -14.29 -28.31
N SER A 205 12.92 -13.45 -29.22
CA SER A 205 11.59 -12.86 -29.28
C SER A 205 10.48 -13.91 -29.25
N ARG A 206 9.90 -14.18 -28.08
CA ARG A 206 8.58 -14.78 -27.91
C ARG A 206 7.89 -14.20 -26.69
N TYR A 207 7.34 -13.00 -26.83
CA TYR A 207 6.37 -12.50 -25.85
C TYR A 207 5.17 -11.89 -26.58
N PRO A 208 3.94 -12.07 -26.06
CA PRO A 208 2.77 -11.37 -26.54
C PRO A 208 2.95 -9.85 -26.36
N PRO A 209 2.59 -9.02 -27.35
CA PRO A 209 2.71 -7.56 -27.27
C PRO A 209 1.99 -6.92 -26.08
N GLU A 210 0.97 -7.59 -25.52
CA GLU A 210 0.11 -7.05 -24.47
C GLU A 210 0.85 -6.81 -23.13
N ILE A 211 1.91 -7.56 -22.83
CA ILE A 211 2.65 -7.46 -21.55
C ILE A 211 3.56 -6.22 -21.49
N CYS A 212 3.98 -5.68 -22.64
CA CYS A 212 4.85 -4.50 -22.68
C CYS A 212 4.09 -3.18 -22.49
N ASN A 213 2.76 -3.19 -22.62
CA ASN A 213 1.91 -2.00 -22.57
C ASN A 213 1.32 -1.70 -21.18
N LEU A 214 1.73 -2.40 -20.12
CA LEU A 214 1.20 -2.23 -18.77
C LEU A 214 1.65 -0.93 -18.04
N ARG A 215 2.45 -0.07 -18.69
CA ARG A 215 3.06 1.14 -18.10
C ARG A 215 2.06 2.26 -17.77
N SER A 216 0.81 2.18 -18.21
CA SER A 216 -0.19 3.25 -18.08
C SER A 216 -1.49 2.81 -17.37
N LEU A 217 -1.52 1.63 -16.75
CA LEU A 217 -2.76 1.11 -16.16
C LEU A 217 -2.93 1.62 -14.72
N ARG A 218 -4.07 2.27 -14.48
CA ARG A 218 -4.60 2.49 -13.12
C ARG A 218 -4.61 1.15 -12.34
N LEU A 219 -4.53 1.18 -11.01
CA LEU A 219 -4.47 -0.04 -10.18
C LEU A 219 -5.57 -1.09 -10.49
N ASN A 220 -6.77 -0.63 -10.89
CA ASN A 220 -7.90 -1.50 -11.22
C ASN A 220 -7.64 -2.40 -12.45
N PRO A 221 -7.32 -1.86 -13.65
CA PRO A 221 -6.97 -2.69 -14.78
C PRO A 221 -5.75 -3.57 -14.52
N LEU A 222 -4.79 -3.13 -13.70
CA LEU A 222 -3.59 -3.91 -13.40
C LEU A 222 -3.88 -5.16 -12.56
N THR A 223 -4.74 -5.07 -11.56
CA THR A 223 -5.15 -6.24 -10.76
C THR A 223 -5.93 -7.24 -11.61
N ASN A 224 -6.85 -6.74 -12.44
CA ASN A 224 -7.57 -7.57 -13.40
C ASN A 224 -6.62 -8.19 -14.43
N THR A 225 -5.57 -7.47 -14.83
CA THR A 225 -4.55 -7.96 -15.75
C THR A 225 -3.67 -9.04 -15.10
N ILE A 226 -3.26 -8.87 -13.84
CA ILE A 226 -2.50 -9.88 -13.11
C ILE A 226 -3.35 -11.13 -12.92
N LEU A 227 -4.61 -10.98 -12.52
CA LEU A 227 -5.56 -12.10 -12.40
C LEU A 227 -5.86 -12.76 -13.75
N SER A 228 -5.88 -12.01 -14.85
CA SER A 228 -6.08 -12.60 -16.19
C SER A 228 -4.82 -13.30 -16.70
N LEU A 229 -3.64 -12.77 -16.39
CA LEU A 229 -2.35 -13.35 -16.80
C LEU A 229 -1.97 -14.56 -15.95
N ILE A 230 -2.38 -14.57 -14.69
CA ILE A 230 -2.09 -15.62 -13.72
C ILE A 230 -3.38 -15.93 -12.96
N PRO A 231 -4.28 -16.75 -13.54
CA PRO A 231 -5.57 -17.07 -12.94
C PRO A 231 -5.45 -17.81 -11.59
N SER A 232 -4.28 -18.40 -11.30
CA SER A 232 -3.96 -19.02 -10.01
C SER A 232 -2.52 -18.68 -9.62
N PRO A 233 -2.27 -17.50 -9.02
CA PRO A 233 -0.93 -17.15 -8.59
C PRO A 233 -0.42 -18.11 -7.51
N GLU A 234 0.90 -18.32 -7.48
CA GLU A 234 1.61 -18.95 -6.37
C GLU A 234 1.15 -18.34 -5.03
N PRO A 235 0.90 -19.13 -3.97
CA PRO A 235 0.30 -18.63 -2.73
C PRO A 235 1.01 -17.43 -2.11
N LEU A 236 2.34 -17.43 -2.11
CA LEU A 236 3.15 -16.36 -1.53
C LEU A 236 3.01 -15.04 -2.31
N LEU A 237 2.98 -15.14 -3.62
CA LEU A 237 2.71 -13.99 -4.49
C LEU A 237 1.28 -13.49 -4.30
N ALA A 238 0.31 -14.40 -4.19
CA ALA A 238 -1.08 -14.02 -3.96
C ALA A 238 -1.23 -13.25 -2.65
N LEU A 239 -0.57 -13.68 -1.56
CA LEU A 239 -0.51 -12.93 -0.29
C LEU A 239 0.08 -11.54 -0.48
N SER A 240 1.22 -11.44 -1.16
CA SER A 240 1.88 -10.16 -1.45
C SER A 240 0.94 -9.21 -2.21
N LEU A 241 0.26 -9.73 -3.23
CA LEU A 241 -0.70 -8.96 -4.02
C LEU A 241 -1.91 -8.53 -3.18
N ILE A 242 -2.43 -9.42 -2.32
CA ILE A 242 -3.51 -9.07 -1.39
C ILE A 242 -3.08 -7.91 -0.49
N ASP A 243 -1.92 -7.98 0.16
CA ASP A 243 -1.45 -6.90 1.05
C ASP A 243 -1.29 -5.56 0.32
N ILE A 244 -0.79 -5.57 -0.92
CA ILE A 244 -0.71 -4.36 -1.77
C ILE A 244 -2.12 -3.81 -2.03
N LEU A 245 -3.08 -4.68 -2.37
CA LEU A 245 -4.46 -4.28 -2.61
C LEU A 245 -5.13 -3.73 -1.34
N LEU A 246 -4.83 -4.29 -0.17
CA LEU A 246 -5.35 -3.80 1.11
C LEU A 246 -4.80 -2.43 1.46
N LYS A 247 -3.49 -2.22 1.33
CA LYS A 247 -2.88 -0.90 1.53
C LYS A 247 -3.50 0.14 0.59
N ALA A 248 -3.81 -0.24 -0.65
CA ALA A 248 -4.50 0.61 -1.62
C ALA A 248 -6.02 0.72 -1.42
N CYS A 249 -6.57 0.23 -0.31
CA CYS A 249 -8.00 0.22 -0.01
C CYS A 249 -8.86 -0.42 -1.12
N ARG A 250 -8.33 -1.44 -1.82
CA ARG A 250 -8.98 -2.19 -2.91
C ARG A 250 -9.57 -3.51 -2.42
N TYR A 251 -10.46 -3.42 -1.42
CA TYR A 251 -11.02 -4.59 -0.72
C TYR A 251 -11.75 -5.57 -1.64
N SER A 252 -12.47 -5.09 -2.66
CA SER A 252 -13.20 -5.97 -3.59
C SER A 252 -12.27 -6.87 -4.40
N GLN A 253 -11.19 -6.32 -4.92
CA GLN A 253 -10.19 -7.05 -5.69
C GLN A 253 -9.40 -8.02 -4.81
N ALA A 254 -8.98 -7.57 -3.62
CA ALA A 254 -8.34 -8.42 -2.63
C ALA A 254 -9.23 -9.62 -2.26
N THR A 255 -10.53 -9.39 -2.06
CA THR A 255 -11.52 -10.45 -1.78
C THR A 255 -11.64 -11.44 -2.93
N SER A 256 -11.67 -10.96 -4.18
CA SER A 256 -11.73 -11.83 -5.37
C SER A 256 -10.50 -12.73 -5.48
N LEU A 257 -9.30 -12.18 -5.28
CA LEU A 257 -8.06 -12.95 -5.30
C LEU A 257 -8.02 -13.96 -4.14
N LEU A 258 -8.46 -13.57 -2.94
CA LEU A 258 -8.62 -14.48 -1.81
C LEU A 258 -9.59 -15.62 -2.11
N HIS A 259 -10.74 -15.34 -2.73
CA HIS A 259 -11.70 -16.37 -3.10
C HIS A 259 -11.10 -17.36 -4.11
N ALA A 260 -10.30 -16.88 -5.06
CA ALA A 260 -9.61 -17.76 -6.00
C ALA A 260 -8.62 -18.70 -5.28
N GLN A 261 -7.80 -18.17 -4.36
CA GLN A 261 -6.85 -18.97 -3.57
C GLN A 261 -7.55 -19.95 -2.62
N LEU A 262 -8.55 -19.49 -1.89
CA LEU A 262 -9.31 -20.32 -0.95
C LEU A 262 -10.15 -21.42 -1.62
N SER A 263 -10.40 -21.30 -2.93
CA SER A 263 -11.08 -22.33 -3.72
C SER A 263 -10.11 -23.41 -4.23
N ASN A 264 -8.79 -23.24 -4.07
CA ASN A 264 -7.80 -24.23 -4.47
C ASN A 264 -7.72 -25.36 -3.41
N PRO A 265 -8.14 -26.61 -3.73
CA PRO A 265 -8.14 -27.71 -2.79
C PRO A 265 -6.72 -28.21 -2.46
N SER A 266 -5.73 -27.89 -3.29
CA SER A 266 -4.33 -28.31 -3.12
C SER A 266 -3.51 -27.31 -2.31
N LEU A 267 -4.15 -26.29 -1.75
CA LEU A 267 -3.45 -25.25 -1.01
C LEU A 267 -2.91 -25.79 0.32
N ALA A 268 -1.60 -25.60 0.55
CA ALA A 268 -0.98 -26.05 1.79
C ALA A 268 -1.64 -25.37 3.00
N LEU A 269 -1.82 -26.13 4.08
CA LEU A 269 -2.58 -25.73 5.26
C LEU A 269 -2.13 -24.38 5.87
N PRO A 270 -0.82 -24.07 5.97
CA PRO A 270 -0.38 -22.76 6.46
C PRO A 270 -0.86 -21.58 5.59
N PHE A 271 -0.77 -21.72 4.27
CA PHE A 271 -1.26 -20.69 3.36
C PHE A 271 -2.78 -20.56 3.45
N LEU A 272 -3.50 -21.69 3.55
CA LEU A 272 -4.95 -21.69 3.75
C LEU A 272 -5.34 -20.91 5.01
N ALA A 273 -4.62 -21.12 6.12
CA ALA A 273 -4.79 -20.36 7.35
C ALA A 273 -4.51 -18.86 7.11
N ARG A 274 -3.37 -18.51 6.51
CA ARG A 274 -3.00 -17.11 6.27
C ARG A 274 -4.01 -16.36 5.39
N PHE A 275 -4.53 -16.98 4.33
CA PHE A 275 -5.58 -16.35 3.52
C PHE A 275 -6.91 -16.20 4.27
N ARG A 276 -7.26 -17.14 5.14
CA ARG A 276 -8.46 -16.99 6.00
C ARG A 276 -8.32 -15.82 6.95
N GLU A 277 -7.13 -15.62 7.51
CA GLU A 277 -6.82 -14.48 8.36
C GLU A 277 -6.96 -13.14 7.59
N GLN A 278 -6.38 -13.06 6.39
CA GLN A 278 -6.51 -11.90 5.51
C GLN A 278 -7.98 -11.61 5.16
N LYS A 279 -8.76 -12.65 4.84
CA LYS A 279 -10.21 -12.52 4.60
C LYS A 279 -10.95 -11.97 5.83
N ILE A 280 -10.60 -12.41 7.04
CA ILE A 280 -11.19 -11.88 8.27
C ILE A 280 -10.82 -10.39 8.44
N GLY A 281 -9.57 -10.02 8.18
CA GLY A 281 -9.09 -8.62 8.21
C GLY A 281 -9.93 -7.72 7.29
N ILE A 282 -10.09 -8.13 6.02
CA ILE A 282 -10.91 -7.40 5.04
C ILE A 282 -12.35 -7.24 5.51
N LEU A 283 -12.96 -8.30 6.05
CA LEU A 283 -14.35 -8.21 6.51
C LEU A 283 -14.51 -7.24 7.68
N ILE A 284 -13.49 -7.12 8.52
CA ILE A 284 -13.45 -6.18 9.64
C ILE A 284 -13.27 -4.74 9.15
N GLU A 285 -12.25 -4.48 8.34
CA GLU A 285 -11.88 -3.15 7.85
C GLU A 285 -12.87 -2.60 6.81
N GLY A 286 -13.31 -3.46 5.88
CA GLY A 286 -14.26 -3.10 4.82
C GLY A 286 -15.70 -2.87 5.29
N GLY A 287 -15.97 -2.84 6.60
CA GLY A 287 -17.30 -2.51 7.13
C GLY A 287 -18.39 -3.56 6.86
N TYR A 288 -18.01 -4.80 6.49
CA TYR A 288 -18.98 -5.87 6.19
C TYR A 288 -19.84 -6.22 7.41
N ILE A 289 -21.07 -6.68 7.16
CA ILE A 289 -22.03 -7.06 8.20
C ILE A 289 -21.44 -8.06 9.20
N LEU A 290 -21.74 -7.88 10.49
CA LEU A 290 -21.16 -8.64 11.60
C LEU A 290 -21.33 -10.16 11.43
N GLN A 291 -22.45 -10.60 10.84
CA GLN A 291 -22.73 -12.01 10.61
C GLN A 291 -21.77 -12.66 9.59
N ALA A 292 -21.35 -11.93 8.56
CA ALA A 292 -20.35 -12.43 7.61
C ALA A 292 -18.98 -12.60 8.29
N ARG A 293 -18.64 -11.70 9.22
CA ARG A 293 -17.40 -11.79 10.02
C ARG A 293 -17.41 -13.03 10.91
N VAL A 294 -18.51 -13.26 11.64
CA VAL A 294 -18.69 -14.44 12.50
C VAL A 294 -18.54 -15.72 11.70
N ALA A 295 -19.28 -15.86 10.60
CA ALA A 295 -19.22 -17.05 9.76
C ALA A 295 -17.81 -17.31 9.19
N ALA A 296 -17.09 -16.25 8.81
CA ALA A 296 -15.71 -16.37 8.32
C ALA A 296 -14.74 -16.86 9.40
N ILE A 297 -14.86 -16.34 10.64
CA ILE A 297 -14.01 -16.75 11.76
C ILE A 297 -14.33 -18.19 12.18
N GLU A 298 -15.60 -18.58 12.24
CA GLU A 298 -16.01 -19.95 12.55
C GLU A 298 -15.46 -20.95 11.54
N ALA A 299 -15.57 -20.64 10.24
CA ALA A 299 -15.01 -21.48 9.18
C ALA A 299 -13.47 -21.56 9.23
N ALA A 300 -12.79 -20.57 9.78
CA ALA A 300 -11.34 -20.54 9.91
C ALA A 300 -10.82 -21.30 11.14
N MET A 301 -11.66 -21.48 12.18
CA MET A 301 -11.21 -22.02 13.47
C MET A 301 -10.58 -23.42 13.38
N PRO A 302 -11.17 -24.41 12.69
CA PRO A 302 -10.56 -25.74 12.56
C PRO A 302 -9.23 -25.69 11.79
N ILE A 303 -9.16 -24.80 10.79
CA ILE A 303 -7.95 -24.60 9.97
C ILE A 303 -6.83 -23.99 10.83
N PHE A 304 -7.13 -22.97 11.63
CA PHE A 304 -6.17 -22.35 12.55
C PHE A 304 -5.68 -23.33 13.60
N LEU A 305 -6.58 -24.14 14.17
CA LEU A 305 -6.21 -25.18 15.12
C LEU A 305 -5.22 -26.17 14.51
N GLN A 306 -5.48 -26.63 13.28
CA GLN A 306 -4.63 -27.58 12.58
C GLN A 306 -3.30 -26.95 12.12
N ALA A 307 -3.32 -25.70 11.66
CA ALA A 307 -2.16 -25.01 11.08
C ALA A 307 -1.20 -24.47 12.14
N TYR A 308 -1.73 -23.82 13.18
CA TYR A 308 -0.95 -23.09 14.17
C TYR A 308 -0.82 -23.85 15.50
N GLY A 309 -1.69 -24.83 15.73
CA GLY A 309 -1.75 -25.58 16.98
C GLY A 309 -2.61 -24.90 18.05
N GLU A 310 -3.03 -25.69 19.03
CA GLU A 310 -4.00 -25.30 20.07
C GLU A 310 -3.50 -24.17 20.98
N SER A 311 -2.19 -24.11 21.19
CA SER A 311 -1.56 -23.12 22.06
C SER A 311 -1.16 -21.82 21.36
N SER A 312 -1.36 -21.70 20.04
CA SER A 312 -0.94 -20.52 19.28
C SER A 312 -1.67 -19.24 19.68
N LEU A 313 -0.93 -18.13 19.63
CA LEU A 313 -1.47 -16.81 19.90
C LEU A 313 -2.50 -16.40 18.83
N ASP A 314 -2.29 -16.79 17.58
CA ASP A 314 -3.20 -16.53 16.46
C ASP A 314 -4.57 -17.21 16.64
N LEU A 315 -4.58 -18.48 17.05
CA LEU A 315 -5.82 -19.18 17.38
C LEU A 315 -6.53 -18.52 18.56
N LEU A 316 -5.80 -18.10 19.59
CA LEU A 316 -6.38 -17.40 20.73
C LEU A 316 -7.00 -16.05 20.33
N TYR A 317 -6.32 -15.27 19.49
CA TYR A 317 -6.88 -14.03 18.96
C TYR A 317 -8.12 -14.27 18.11
N ALA A 318 -8.14 -15.32 17.28
CA ALA A 318 -9.31 -15.69 16.49
C ALA A 318 -10.50 -16.05 17.39
N ARG A 319 -10.28 -16.86 18.45
CA ARG A 319 -11.32 -17.20 19.44
C ARG A 319 -11.83 -15.97 20.19
N TYR A 320 -10.93 -15.09 20.63
CA TYR A 320 -11.31 -13.83 21.27
C TYR A 320 -12.16 -12.94 20.35
N ARG A 321 -11.75 -12.78 19.08
CA ARG A 321 -12.51 -12.01 18.07
C ARG A 321 -13.89 -12.61 17.84
N LEU A 322 -13.98 -13.94 17.74
CA LEU A 322 -15.26 -14.64 17.58
C LEU A 322 -16.19 -14.42 18.77
N ALA A 323 -15.67 -14.59 19.99
CA ALA A 323 -16.44 -14.39 21.20
C ALA A 323 -16.93 -12.94 21.34
N ASN A 324 -16.08 -11.95 21.00
CA ASN A 324 -16.49 -10.55 21.03
C ASN A 324 -17.55 -10.25 19.95
N ALA A 325 -17.43 -10.83 18.75
CA ALA A 325 -18.44 -10.67 17.71
C ALA A 325 -19.81 -11.21 18.13
N TRP A 326 -19.87 -12.42 18.72
CA TRP A 326 -21.10 -12.98 19.27
C TRP A 326 -21.69 -12.14 20.39
N ARG A 327 -20.84 -11.55 21.26
CA ARG A 327 -21.27 -10.62 22.30
C ARG A 327 -21.92 -9.36 21.73
N ILE A 328 -21.34 -8.77 20.68
CA ILE A 328 -21.89 -7.59 20.00
C ILE A 328 -23.23 -7.92 19.32
N MET A 329 -23.38 -9.15 18.79
CA MET A 329 -24.66 -9.65 18.27
C MET A 329 -25.71 -9.93 19.36
N GLY A 330 -25.39 -9.75 20.64
CA GLY A 330 -26.29 -10.00 21.76
C GLY A 330 -26.28 -11.45 22.28
N ASN A 331 -25.53 -12.37 21.65
CA ASN A 331 -25.42 -13.75 22.09
C ASN A 331 -24.29 -13.92 23.13
N LYS A 332 -24.56 -13.47 24.35
CA LYS A 332 -23.60 -13.54 25.47
C LYS A 332 -23.28 -14.95 25.93
N GLU A 333 -24.15 -15.92 25.67
CA GLU A 333 -23.95 -17.32 26.04
C GLU A 333 -22.90 -17.96 25.13
N ARG A 334 -23.08 -17.86 23.80
CA ARG A 334 -22.08 -18.37 22.84
C ARG A 334 -20.71 -17.72 23.03
N SER A 335 -20.69 -16.42 23.34
CA SER A 335 -19.46 -15.70 23.69
C SER A 335 -18.72 -16.32 24.89
N ARG A 336 -19.45 -16.73 25.93
CA ARG A 336 -18.90 -17.40 27.12
C ARG A 336 -18.48 -18.83 26.83
N GLU A 337 -19.23 -19.57 26.02
CA GLU A 337 -18.86 -20.93 25.59
C GLU A 337 -17.49 -20.94 24.91
N ILE A 338 -17.25 -20.03 23.95
CA ILE A 338 -15.97 -19.95 23.24
C ILE A 338 -14.80 -19.65 24.20
N TYR A 339 -15.03 -18.87 25.26
CA TYR A 339 -14.04 -18.63 26.31
C TYR A 339 -13.72 -19.92 27.08
N TRP A 340 -14.76 -20.67 27.48
CA TRP A 340 -14.60 -21.91 28.24
C TRP A 340 -14.02 -23.06 27.40
N GLU A 341 -14.36 -23.15 26.11
CA GLU A 341 -13.72 -24.08 25.16
C GLU A 341 -12.20 -23.89 25.10
N PHE A 342 -11.70 -22.68 25.41
CA PHE A 342 -10.27 -22.42 25.51
C PHE A 342 -9.68 -22.70 26.89
N GLU A 343 -10.32 -22.25 27.98
CA GLU A 343 -9.78 -22.49 29.33
C GLU A 343 -9.89 -23.95 29.77
N GLY A 344 -10.94 -24.66 29.34
CA GLY A 344 -11.18 -26.07 29.66
C GLY A 344 -10.17 -27.05 29.06
N GLY A 345 -9.48 -26.65 27.99
CA GLY A 345 -8.40 -27.43 27.37
C GLY A 345 -7.10 -27.47 28.19
N LYS A 346 -6.93 -26.59 29.19
CA LYS A 346 -5.69 -26.51 30.01
C LYS A 346 -5.50 -27.68 31.00
N GLY A 347 -6.39 -28.67 31.00
CA GLY A 347 -6.40 -29.75 31.99
C GLY A 347 -5.32 -30.83 31.82
N HIS A 348 -4.53 -30.86 30.73
CA HIS A 348 -3.68 -32.02 30.44
C HIS A 348 -2.22 -31.81 29.99
N ASP A 349 -1.76 -30.59 29.73
CA ASP A 349 -0.36 -30.37 29.31
C ASP A 349 0.55 -30.02 30.50
N SER A 350 0.91 -31.05 31.28
CA SER A 350 2.03 -31.01 32.21
C SER A 350 3.27 -31.67 31.59
N SER A 351 4.38 -30.93 31.60
CA SER A 351 5.76 -31.36 31.30
C SER A 351 6.09 -31.75 29.86
N SER A 352 6.57 -30.79 29.08
CA SER A 352 7.61 -31.09 28.08
C SER A 352 8.74 -30.07 28.20
N ASP A 353 9.91 -30.58 28.58
CA ASP A 353 11.19 -29.88 28.51
C ASP A 353 11.60 -29.82 27.05
N THR A 354 11.51 -28.64 26.41
CA THR A 354 12.06 -28.42 25.07
C THR A 354 12.84 -27.11 25.00
N ASP A 355 14.12 -27.28 24.68
CA ASP A 355 15.12 -26.45 24.00
C ASP A 355 15.11 -24.92 24.14
N SER A 356 16.27 -24.41 24.56
CA SER A 356 16.53 -23.04 25.02
C SER A 356 16.63 -21.95 23.94
N GLU A 357 16.62 -22.29 22.64
CA GLU A 357 16.91 -21.31 21.59
C GLU A 357 15.75 -20.35 21.25
N ASN A 358 14.52 -20.63 21.68
CA ASN A 358 13.37 -19.74 21.48
C ASN A 358 12.76 -19.17 22.78
N ALA A 359 13.51 -19.22 23.89
CA ALA A 359 13.00 -18.84 25.21
C ALA A 359 12.41 -17.43 25.25
N SER A 360 13.04 -16.46 24.57
CA SER A 360 12.57 -15.07 24.58
C SER A 360 11.28 -14.83 23.80
N GLU A 361 11.04 -15.57 22.70
CA GLU A 361 9.82 -15.43 21.91
C GLU A 361 8.65 -16.14 22.59
N LYS A 362 8.92 -17.32 23.17
CA LYS A 362 7.97 -18.05 24.01
C LYS A 362 7.51 -17.21 25.20
N GLU A 363 8.44 -16.59 25.94
CA GLU A 363 8.12 -15.72 27.08
C GLU A 363 7.24 -14.52 26.67
N ARG A 364 7.57 -13.86 25.55
CA ARG A 364 6.74 -12.77 25.01
C ARG A 364 5.33 -13.24 24.64
N ASN A 365 5.21 -14.40 23.99
CA ASN A 365 3.92 -14.97 23.62
C ASN A 365 3.11 -15.38 24.85
N ASP A 366 3.74 -15.92 25.89
CA ASP A 366 3.09 -16.28 27.15
C ASP A 366 2.57 -15.05 27.92
N VAL A 367 3.35 -13.96 27.94
CA VAL A 367 2.91 -12.67 28.51
C VAL A 367 1.71 -12.13 27.72
N ALA A 368 1.79 -12.06 26.39
CA ALA A 368 0.70 -11.58 25.54
C ALA A 368 -0.58 -12.42 25.70
N LYS A 369 -0.43 -13.75 25.78
CA LYS A 369 -1.50 -14.70 26.06
C LYS A 369 -2.17 -14.42 27.40
N GLY A 370 -1.37 -14.20 28.45
CA GLY A 370 -1.86 -13.86 29.79
C GLY A 370 -2.64 -12.54 29.82
N GLU A 371 -2.14 -11.51 29.14
CA GLU A 371 -2.82 -10.21 29.05
C GLU A 371 -4.13 -10.29 28.27
N LEU A 372 -4.15 -11.00 27.14
CA LEU A 372 -5.34 -11.19 26.33
C LEU A 372 -6.42 -11.96 27.10
N LEU A 373 -6.06 -13.01 27.84
CA LEU A 373 -7.00 -13.74 28.69
C LEU A 373 -7.57 -12.87 29.82
N LYS A 374 -6.74 -12.05 30.48
CA LYS A 374 -7.21 -11.10 31.49
C LYS A 374 -8.19 -10.08 30.90
N LYS A 375 -7.93 -9.60 29.68
CA LYS A 375 -8.84 -8.70 28.95
C LYS A 375 -10.15 -9.42 28.62
N TRP A 376 -10.08 -10.60 28.03
CA TRP A 376 -11.25 -11.39 27.63
C TRP A 376 -12.14 -11.70 28.84
N ARG A 377 -11.56 -12.16 29.96
CA ARG A 377 -12.29 -12.46 31.21
C ARG A 377 -13.10 -11.26 31.73
N ARG A 378 -12.52 -10.05 31.68
CA ARG A 378 -13.24 -8.81 32.06
C ARG A 378 -14.41 -8.52 31.13
N GLU A 379 -14.24 -8.70 29.82
CA GLU A 379 -15.27 -8.38 28.82
C GLU A 379 -16.45 -9.35 28.81
N VAL A 380 -16.24 -10.61 29.22
CA VAL A 380 -17.33 -11.59 29.37
C VAL A 380 -18.03 -11.52 30.74
N GLY A 381 -17.59 -10.63 31.64
CA GLY A 381 -18.23 -10.41 32.95
C GLY A 381 -17.97 -11.55 33.95
N LEU A 382 -16.81 -12.21 33.86
CA LEU A 382 -16.38 -13.25 34.81
C LEU A 382 -15.50 -12.68 35.94
N TYR A 383 -15.71 -11.41 36.30
CA TYR A 383 -14.99 -10.69 37.34
C TYR A 383 -15.94 -9.88 38.21
#